data_AF-A0A0J7LIY8-F1
#
_entry.id   AF-A0A0J7LIY8-F1
#
_cell.length_a   1.000
_cell.length_b   1.000
_cell.length_c   1.000
_cell.angle_alpha   90.00
_cell.angle_beta   90.00
_cell.angle_gamma   90.00
#
_symmetry.space_group_name_H-M   'P 1'
#
loop_
_entity.id
_entity.type
_entity.pdbx_description
1 polymer ?
#
loop_
_entity_poly.entity_id
_entity_poly.type
_entity_poly.pdbx_seq_one_letter_code
_entity_poly.pdbx_strand_id
1 'polypeptide(L)'
;MSIFNSPSSHSKIEKIHQFITLNKGENFDFWEEKGFQDLHVLLLALSDSEVEKLGKRIENWTEYDQAILTDCVAHGIDNKFDLKYDDKKKSLITKLYSHVPYFSHPDIKKWRKNYRANSKTKSNNLKVFSIYDYLLKNEYRDSDFWSLGGGNDEIQCILNNFNDSDWKDLKEDLLNWSNDHQTAIVNAVPFGFDRIFASTLQERMISQAGNFLLDVFVLLDDTDIRLDISYHSFFINMGNTQQVEKLKFVKDWMLKNGFDYQSWKQSTINPITNIEEAINKANNSF
;
A
#
# COMPACT_ATOMS: atom_id res chain seq x y z
N MET A 1 0.30 54.05 25.44
CA MET A 1 -0.46 53.00 26.15
C MET A 1 -1.17 52.17 25.10
N SER A 2 -0.57 51.04 24.72
CA SER A 2 -1.21 50.08 23.84
C SER A 2 -2.24 49.29 24.65
N ILE A 3 -3.43 49.17 24.10
CA ILE A 3 -4.49 48.34 24.66
C ILE A 3 -4.12 46.90 24.29
N PHE A 4 -3.62 46.16 25.28
CA PHE A 4 -3.57 44.70 25.24
C PHE A 4 -5.01 44.18 25.22
N ASN A 5 -5.41 43.54 24.12
CA ASN A 5 -6.56 42.65 24.09
C ASN A 5 -6.12 41.30 23.52
N SER A 6 -6.14 40.29 24.39
CA SER A 6 -6.07 38.85 24.13
C SER A 6 -7.16 38.24 25.04
N PRO A 7 -7.95 37.19 24.67
CA PRO A 7 -7.50 36.00 23.94
C PRO A 7 -8.38 35.56 22.75
N SER A 8 -7.76 35.01 21.71
CA SER A 8 -8.47 34.49 20.54
C SER A 8 -9.25 33.20 20.87
N SER A 9 -10.55 33.22 20.63
CA SER A 9 -11.43 32.05 20.71
C SER A 9 -11.03 31.02 19.64
N HIS A 10 -10.29 29.98 20.02
CA HIS A 10 -10.05 28.86 19.11
C HIS A 10 -11.37 28.12 18.87
N SER A 11 -11.84 28.09 17.62
CA SER A 11 -13.04 27.34 17.21
C SER A 11 -12.90 25.88 17.63
N LYS A 12 -13.99 25.21 18.02
CA LYS A 12 -13.95 23.78 18.39
C LYS A 12 -13.38 22.90 17.27
N ILE A 13 -13.54 23.31 16.01
CA ILE A 13 -12.94 22.64 14.86
C ILE A 13 -11.41 22.73 14.89
N GLU A 14 -10.83 23.86 15.29
CA GLU A 14 -9.37 23.98 15.46
C GLU A 14 -8.86 23.09 16.58
N LYS A 15 -9.64 22.95 17.66
CA LYS A 15 -9.28 22.04 18.76
C LYS A 15 -9.22 20.59 18.30
N ILE A 16 -10.16 20.18 17.45
CA ILE A 16 -10.15 18.85 16.83
C ILE A 16 -8.91 18.69 15.96
N HIS A 17 -8.61 19.64 15.07
CA HIS A 17 -7.45 19.53 14.18
C HIS A 17 -6.12 19.54 14.94
N GLN A 18 -5.99 20.40 15.96
CA GLN A 18 -4.83 20.46 16.85
C GLN A 18 -4.66 19.16 17.63
N PHE A 19 -5.76 18.59 18.16
CA PHE A 19 -5.72 17.30 18.84
C PHE A 19 -5.17 16.20 17.93
N ILE A 20 -5.65 16.11 16.69
CA ILE A 20 -5.15 15.15 15.71
C ILE A 20 -3.67 15.40 15.42
N THR A 21 -3.31 16.67 15.15
CA THR A 21 -1.94 17.05 14.77
C THR A 21 -0.91 16.78 15.86
N LEU A 22 -1.26 17.03 17.12
CA LEU A 22 -0.34 16.84 18.25
C LEU A 22 -0.07 15.35 18.54
N ASN A 23 -0.96 14.46 18.14
CA ASN A 23 -0.86 13.02 18.44
C ASN A 23 -0.55 12.17 17.19
N LYS A 24 -0.13 12.77 16.07
CA LYS A 24 0.20 12.03 14.82
C LYS A 24 1.34 11.00 14.97
N GLY A 25 2.27 11.25 15.89
CA GLY A 25 3.41 10.38 16.14
C GLY A 25 3.13 9.23 17.10
N GLU A 26 1.92 9.19 17.68
CA GLU A 26 1.54 8.13 18.60
C GLU A 26 1.25 6.83 17.85
N ASN A 27 1.48 5.70 18.51
CA ASN A 27 1.23 4.41 17.92
C ASN A 27 -0.28 4.14 17.74
N PHE A 28 -0.60 3.08 17.02
CA PHE A 28 -1.98 2.69 16.77
C PHE A 28 -2.77 2.40 18.07
N ASP A 29 -2.10 1.82 19.08
CA ASP A 29 -2.73 1.48 20.37
C ASP A 29 -3.21 2.73 21.11
N PHE A 30 -2.47 3.84 21.06
CA PHE A 30 -2.93 5.12 21.60
C PHE A 30 -4.27 5.54 21.02
N TRP A 31 -4.42 5.45 19.68
CA TRP A 31 -5.65 5.85 19.00
C TRP A 31 -6.83 4.95 19.36
N GLU A 32 -6.63 3.63 19.45
CA GLU A 32 -7.69 2.68 19.82
C GLU A 32 -8.15 2.78 21.28
N GLU A 33 -7.24 3.06 22.23
CA GLU A 33 -7.57 3.07 23.66
C GLU A 33 -8.01 4.42 24.20
N LYS A 34 -7.36 5.51 23.78
CA LYS A 34 -7.55 6.85 24.39
C LYS A 34 -7.79 7.94 23.36
N GLY A 35 -7.00 7.97 22.29
CA GLY A 35 -7.04 9.00 21.27
C GLY A 35 -8.42 9.16 20.65
N PHE A 36 -9.05 8.06 20.22
CA PHE A 36 -10.40 8.13 19.67
C PHE A 36 -11.48 8.44 20.70
N GLN A 37 -11.35 7.99 21.94
CA GLN A 37 -12.31 8.34 22.99
C GLN A 37 -12.32 9.85 23.24
N ASP A 38 -11.15 10.47 23.35
CA ASP A 38 -10.99 11.90 23.56
C ASP A 38 -11.45 12.72 22.33
N LEU A 39 -11.09 12.27 21.13
CA LEU A 39 -11.54 12.87 19.87
C LEU A 39 -13.07 12.78 19.70
N HIS A 40 -13.67 11.66 20.10
CA HIS A 40 -15.12 11.45 20.05
C HIS A 40 -15.87 12.41 20.98
N VAL A 41 -15.34 12.68 22.17
CA VAL A 41 -15.88 13.70 23.09
C VAL A 41 -15.88 15.08 22.40
N LEU A 42 -14.81 15.44 21.69
CA LEU A 42 -14.74 16.70 20.95
C LEU A 42 -15.79 16.76 19.82
N LEU A 43 -16.02 15.66 19.12
CA LEU A 43 -17.03 15.57 18.04
C LEU A 43 -18.46 15.67 18.58
N LEU A 44 -18.74 15.04 19.72
CA LEU A 44 -20.02 15.15 20.43
C LEU A 44 -20.33 16.59 20.82
N ALA A 45 -19.31 17.36 21.22
CA ALA A 45 -19.46 18.75 21.65
C ALA A 45 -19.76 19.75 20.50
N LEU A 46 -19.67 19.32 19.23
CA LEU A 46 -20.04 20.16 18.09
C LEU A 46 -21.56 20.35 17.99
N SER A 47 -21.99 21.58 17.77
CA SER A 47 -23.35 21.88 17.31
C SER A 47 -23.56 21.43 15.85
N ASP A 48 -24.81 21.43 15.40
CA ASP A 48 -25.13 20.98 14.04
C ASP A 48 -24.39 21.79 12.97
N SER A 49 -24.43 23.12 13.10
CA SER A 49 -23.72 24.04 12.19
C SER A 49 -22.19 23.90 12.23
N GLU A 50 -21.63 23.44 13.36
CA GLU A 50 -20.20 23.20 13.48
C GLU A 50 -19.79 21.90 12.78
N VAL A 51 -20.66 20.89 12.72
CA VAL A 51 -20.41 19.67 11.94
C VAL A 51 -20.39 19.98 10.44
N GLU A 52 -21.31 20.80 9.94
CA GLU A 52 -21.29 21.22 8.53
C GLU A 52 -20.05 22.03 8.17
N LYS A 53 -19.62 22.93 9.07
CA LYS A 53 -18.37 23.69 8.91
C LYS A 53 -17.14 22.79 9.00
N LEU A 54 -17.18 21.77 9.85
CA LEU A 54 -16.12 20.77 9.92
C LEU A 54 -15.97 20.11 8.56
N GLY A 55 -17.05 19.57 7.97
CA GLY A 55 -17.04 18.92 6.64
C GLY A 55 -16.27 19.70 5.59
N LYS A 56 -16.61 20.98 5.36
CA LYS A 56 -15.92 21.85 4.40
C LYS A 56 -14.44 22.11 4.73
N ARG A 57 -14.07 22.06 6.01
CA ARG A 57 -12.68 22.27 6.44
C ARG A 57 -11.83 21.03 6.26
N ILE A 58 -12.40 19.84 6.46
CA ILE A 58 -11.62 18.60 6.41
C ILE A 58 -11.08 18.34 4.99
N GLU A 59 -11.76 18.83 3.96
CA GLU A 59 -11.29 18.81 2.57
C GLU A 59 -9.87 19.38 2.40
N ASN A 60 -9.46 20.30 3.28
CA ASN A 60 -8.14 20.93 3.25
C ASN A 60 -7.16 20.34 4.27
N TRP A 61 -7.55 19.30 5.01
CA TRP A 61 -6.65 18.59 5.92
C TRP A 61 -5.83 17.56 5.17
N THR A 62 -4.72 17.10 5.77
CA THR A 62 -3.94 16.00 5.18
C THR A 62 -4.76 14.72 5.13
N GLU A 63 -4.48 13.81 4.19
CA GLU A 63 -5.19 12.52 4.09
C GLU A 63 -5.14 11.73 5.40
N TYR A 64 -4.01 11.77 6.09
CA TYR A 64 -3.84 11.17 7.42
C TYR A 64 -4.77 11.77 8.47
N ASP A 65 -4.92 13.10 8.51
CA ASP A 65 -5.83 13.78 9.43
C ASP A 65 -7.29 13.43 9.13
N GLN A 66 -7.64 13.40 7.85
CA GLN A 66 -8.97 13.01 7.40
C GLN A 66 -9.28 11.58 7.86
N ALA A 67 -8.32 10.66 7.71
CA ALA A 67 -8.47 9.26 8.13
C ALA A 67 -8.68 9.09 9.64
N ILE A 68 -7.90 9.78 10.49
CA ILE A 68 -8.10 9.73 11.95
C ILE A 68 -9.50 10.21 12.33
N LEU A 69 -9.95 11.32 11.71
CA LEU A 69 -11.26 11.89 12.00
C LEU A 69 -12.38 10.94 11.57
N THR A 70 -12.33 10.42 10.34
CA THR A 70 -13.36 9.53 9.80
C THR A 70 -13.44 8.20 10.55
N ASP A 71 -12.31 7.71 11.05
CA ASP A 71 -12.20 6.50 11.87
C ASP A 71 -12.83 6.70 13.25
N CYS A 72 -12.54 7.81 13.91
CA CYS A 72 -13.19 8.15 15.16
C CYS A 72 -14.72 8.25 15.00
N VAL A 73 -15.18 8.85 13.91
CA VAL A 73 -16.62 8.94 13.60
C VAL A 73 -17.22 7.54 13.41
N ALA A 74 -16.51 6.64 12.71
CA ALA A 74 -16.96 5.26 12.48
C ALA A 74 -17.15 4.49 13.80
N HIS A 75 -16.16 4.58 14.71
CA HIS A 75 -16.24 3.95 16.02
C HIS A 75 -17.41 4.49 16.85
N GLY A 76 -17.66 5.81 16.78
CA GLY A 76 -18.81 6.43 17.44
C GLY A 76 -20.16 5.97 16.88
N ILE A 77 -20.29 5.85 15.56
CA ILE A 77 -21.48 5.30 14.87
C ILE A 77 -21.76 3.86 15.30
N ASP A 78 -20.70 3.11 15.58
CA ASP A 78 -20.71 1.70 15.97
C ASP A 78 -20.91 1.47 17.48
N ASN A 79 -21.11 2.54 18.24
CA ASN A 79 -21.27 2.50 19.70
C ASN A 79 -20.07 1.82 20.40
N LYS A 80 -18.85 2.07 19.90
CA LYS A 80 -17.61 1.57 20.52
C LYS A 80 -17.16 2.37 21.74
N PHE A 81 -17.74 3.55 21.94
CA PHE A 81 -17.46 4.44 23.05
C PHE A 81 -18.61 4.46 24.05
N ASP A 82 -18.31 4.77 25.31
CA ASP A 82 -19.30 4.88 26.39
C ASP A 82 -20.35 5.95 26.09
N LEU A 83 -19.90 7.09 25.55
CA LEU A 83 -20.78 8.17 25.10
C LEU A 83 -21.26 7.86 23.69
N LYS A 84 -22.58 7.75 23.50
CA LYS A 84 -23.17 7.37 22.22
C LYS A 84 -23.67 8.59 21.45
N TYR A 85 -23.61 8.51 20.12
CA TYR A 85 -24.38 9.41 19.29
C TYR A 85 -25.88 9.10 19.44
N ASP A 86 -26.71 10.12 19.59
CA ASP A 86 -28.13 9.97 19.29
C ASP A 86 -28.34 9.85 17.76
N ASP A 87 -29.54 9.43 17.33
CA ASP A 87 -29.82 9.19 15.92
C ASP A 87 -29.63 10.45 15.05
N LYS A 88 -29.93 11.63 15.61
CA LYS A 88 -29.78 12.92 14.92
C LYS A 88 -28.30 13.22 14.68
N LYS A 89 -27.48 13.10 15.72
CA LYS A 89 -26.03 13.32 15.67
C LYS A 89 -25.36 12.30 14.77
N LYS A 90 -25.79 11.03 14.82
CA LYS A 90 -25.33 9.95 13.95
C LYS A 90 -25.58 10.26 12.47
N SER A 91 -26.81 10.66 12.13
CA SER A 91 -27.16 11.07 10.77
C SER A 91 -26.32 12.26 10.30
N LEU A 92 -26.14 13.26 11.16
CA LEU A 92 -25.40 14.46 10.82
C LEU A 92 -23.89 14.20 10.62
N ILE A 93 -23.25 13.49 11.54
CA ILE A 93 -21.80 13.24 11.51
C ILE A 93 -21.41 12.32 10.34
N THR A 94 -22.32 11.44 9.89
CA THR A 94 -22.13 10.60 8.71
C THR A 94 -21.94 11.44 7.43
N LYS A 95 -22.47 12.67 7.38
CA LYS A 95 -22.27 13.56 6.23
C LYS A 95 -20.83 14.00 6.06
N LEU A 96 -19.97 13.87 7.07
CA LEU A 96 -18.54 14.16 6.91
C LEU A 96 -17.89 13.27 5.85
N TYR A 97 -18.40 12.06 5.62
CA TYR A 97 -17.85 11.17 4.59
C TYR A 97 -18.01 11.72 3.17
N SER A 98 -19.02 12.54 2.87
CA SER A 98 -19.15 13.14 1.53
C SER A 98 -18.14 14.25 1.25
N HIS A 99 -17.39 14.68 2.27
CA HIS A 99 -16.34 15.70 2.17
C HIS A 99 -14.93 15.09 2.11
N VAL A 100 -14.83 13.76 2.06
CA VAL A 100 -13.54 13.06 1.97
C VAL A 100 -13.47 12.34 0.62
N PRO A 101 -12.54 12.73 -0.27
CA PRO A 101 -12.44 12.13 -1.61
C PRO A 101 -12.09 10.64 -1.57
N TYR A 102 -11.58 10.15 -0.44
CA TYR A 102 -11.05 8.80 -0.28
C TYR A 102 -11.69 8.04 0.88
N PHE A 103 -13.03 7.98 1.03
CA PHE A 103 -13.63 7.05 2.02
C PHE A 103 -15.14 6.75 1.80
N SER A 104 -15.50 5.47 1.67
CA SER A 104 -16.88 4.97 1.79
C SER A 104 -17.02 3.96 2.95
N HIS A 105 -17.62 4.45 4.03
CA HIS A 105 -17.78 3.80 5.35
C HIS A 105 -18.54 2.44 5.40
N PRO A 106 -19.39 2.02 4.45
CA PRO A 106 -20.01 0.68 4.53
C PRO A 106 -19.05 -0.47 4.18
N ASP A 107 -18.18 -0.27 3.19
CA ASP A 107 -17.29 -1.32 2.68
C ASP A 107 -16.09 -1.49 3.61
N ILE A 108 -15.53 -0.38 4.10
CA ILE A 108 -14.44 -0.36 5.06
C ILE A 108 -14.84 -0.97 6.42
N LYS A 109 -16.10 -0.86 6.85
CA LYS A 109 -16.57 -1.45 8.12
C LYS A 109 -16.73 -2.97 8.06
N LYS A 110 -17.15 -3.50 6.91
CA LYS A 110 -17.21 -4.94 6.66
C LYS A 110 -15.80 -5.53 6.47
N TRP A 111 -14.91 -4.71 5.91
CA TRP A 111 -13.49 -4.98 5.71
C TRP A 111 -12.71 -4.97 7.05
N ARG A 112 -12.66 -3.85 7.80
CA ARG A 112 -11.90 -3.69 9.07
C ARG A 112 -12.26 -4.68 10.18
N LYS A 113 -13.54 -5.03 10.34
CA LYS A 113 -13.98 -5.98 11.40
C LYS A 113 -13.52 -7.41 11.13
N ASN A 114 -13.26 -7.75 9.87
CA ASN A 114 -12.76 -9.04 9.41
C ASN A 114 -11.27 -9.00 9.03
N TYR A 115 -10.66 -7.81 8.99
CA TYR A 115 -9.35 -7.51 8.41
C TYR A 115 -8.16 -8.10 9.19
N ARG A 116 -8.02 -7.84 10.50
CA ARG A 116 -6.97 -8.50 11.30
C ARG A 116 -7.27 -9.98 11.55
N ALA A 117 -8.54 -10.37 11.53
CA ALA A 117 -8.95 -11.77 11.71
C ALA A 117 -8.73 -12.64 10.44
N ASN A 118 -8.73 -12.03 9.25
CA ASN A 118 -8.49 -12.69 7.96
C ASN A 118 -7.19 -12.23 7.30
N SER A 119 -6.40 -11.40 7.99
CA SER A 119 -5.07 -10.99 7.54
C SER A 119 -4.27 -12.24 7.27
N LYS A 120 -3.82 -12.38 6.03
CA LYS A 120 -3.00 -13.50 5.63
C LYS A 120 -1.51 -13.24 5.85
N THR A 121 -1.10 -11.99 6.11
CA THR A 121 0.28 -11.73 6.53
C THR A 121 0.57 -12.39 7.87
N LYS A 122 1.70 -13.08 7.92
CA LYS A 122 2.33 -13.68 9.11
C LYS A 122 3.66 -13.01 9.43
N SER A 123 4.05 -11.99 8.66
CA SER A 123 5.30 -11.26 8.88
C SER A 123 5.18 -10.32 10.07
N ASN A 124 6.22 -10.28 10.90
CA ASN A 124 6.41 -9.25 11.92
C ASN A 124 7.25 -8.08 11.41
N ASN A 125 7.67 -8.11 10.14
CA ASN A 125 8.41 -7.03 9.52
C ASN A 125 7.46 -5.87 9.22
N LEU A 126 7.69 -4.73 9.87
CA LEU A 126 6.82 -3.55 9.75
C LEU A 126 6.70 -3.04 8.31
N LYS A 127 7.73 -3.21 7.47
CA LYS A 127 7.67 -2.77 6.07
C LYS A 127 6.89 -3.73 5.18
N VAL A 128 6.99 -5.03 5.43
CA VAL A 128 6.13 -6.04 4.78
C VAL A 128 4.68 -5.83 5.19
N PHE A 129 4.47 -5.57 6.48
CA PHE A 129 3.16 -5.26 7.03
C PHE A 129 2.58 -3.98 6.42
N SER A 130 3.37 -2.91 6.22
CA SER A 130 2.88 -1.68 5.61
C SER A 130 2.46 -1.86 4.15
N ILE A 131 3.17 -2.69 3.39
CA ILE A 131 2.76 -3.06 2.03
C ILE A 131 1.42 -3.80 2.06
N TYR A 132 1.30 -4.82 2.90
CA TYR A 132 0.07 -5.62 2.99
C TYR A 132 -1.13 -4.77 3.44
N ASP A 133 -0.91 -3.86 4.37
CA ASP A 133 -1.92 -2.91 4.84
C ASP A 133 -2.35 -1.94 3.74
N TYR A 134 -1.40 -1.45 2.94
CA TYR A 134 -1.69 -0.60 1.79
C TYR A 134 -2.50 -1.32 0.71
N LEU A 135 -2.12 -2.57 0.40
CA LEU A 135 -2.82 -3.41 -0.58
C LEU A 135 -4.28 -3.60 -0.19
N LEU A 136 -4.52 -4.06 1.03
CA LEU A 136 -5.88 -4.31 1.48
C LEU A 136 -6.71 -3.03 1.54
N LYS A 137 -6.13 -1.88 1.94
CA LYS A 137 -6.85 -0.59 1.96
C LYS A 137 -7.33 -0.18 0.58
N ASN A 138 -6.67 -0.66 -0.48
CA ASN A 138 -6.91 -0.26 -1.85
C ASN A 138 -7.37 -1.42 -2.75
N GLU A 139 -7.72 -2.59 -2.20
CA GLU A 139 -8.01 -3.80 -2.98
C GLU A 139 -9.18 -3.63 -3.98
N TYR A 140 -10.09 -2.68 -3.71
CA TYR A 140 -11.23 -2.35 -4.56
C TYR A 140 -11.01 -1.15 -5.47
N ARG A 141 -9.78 -0.62 -5.54
CA ARG A 141 -9.41 0.40 -6.52
C ARG A 141 -9.27 -0.23 -7.90
N ASP A 142 -9.55 0.56 -8.94
CA ASP A 142 -9.48 0.11 -10.33
C ASP A 142 -8.04 -0.02 -10.83
N SER A 143 -7.88 -0.55 -12.05
CA SER A 143 -6.57 -0.74 -12.69
C SER A 143 -5.82 0.55 -12.94
N ASP A 144 -6.53 1.67 -13.16
CA ASP A 144 -5.92 2.97 -13.40
C ASP A 144 -5.22 3.48 -12.13
N PHE A 145 -5.84 3.32 -10.97
CA PHE A 145 -5.19 3.59 -9.69
C PHE A 145 -3.86 2.84 -9.55
N TRP A 146 -3.84 1.55 -9.87
CA TRP A 146 -2.63 0.71 -9.74
C TRP A 146 -1.56 1.09 -10.77
N SER A 147 -1.94 1.30 -12.03
CA SER A 147 -1.00 1.42 -13.16
C SER A 147 -0.58 2.85 -13.52
N LEU A 148 -1.27 3.89 -13.07
CA LEU A 148 -0.97 5.29 -13.43
C LEU A 148 -0.28 6.11 -12.32
N GLY A 149 0.35 5.42 -11.35
CA GLY A 149 1.19 6.06 -10.34
C GLY A 149 0.53 6.34 -8.99
N GLY A 150 -0.60 5.69 -8.69
CA GLY A 150 -1.17 5.69 -7.33
C GLY A 150 -0.70 4.47 -6.54
N GLY A 151 -1.23 3.30 -6.89
CA GLY A 151 -1.01 2.05 -6.17
C GLY A 151 0.43 1.56 -6.23
N ASN A 152 0.96 1.35 -7.44
CA ASN A 152 2.29 0.76 -7.61
C ASN A 152 3.42 1.67 -7.13
N ASP A 153 3.30 3.00 -7.31
CA ASP A 153 4.30 3.97 -6.86
C ASP A 153 4.50 3.94 -5.34
N GLU A 154 3.40 3.87 -4.56
CA GLU A 154 3.49 3.82 -3.11
C GLU A 154 4.17 2.53 -2.62
N ILE A 155 3.80 1.39 -3.21
CA ILE A 155 4.46 0.11 -2.92
C ILE A 155 5.94 0.19 -3.28
N GLN A 156 6.29 0.76 -4.43
CA GLN A 156 7.67 0.91 -4.85
C GLN A 156 8.46 1.81 -3.89
N CYS A 157 7.87 2.90 -3.39
CA CYS A 157 8.50 3.76 -2.37
C CYS A 157 8.87 2.98 -1.11
N ILE A 158 8.01 2.05 -0.70
CA ILE A 158 8.30 1.16 0.42
C ILE A 158 9.42 0.17 0.08
N LEU A 159 9.33 -0.51 -1.08
CA LEU A 159 10.33 -1.47 -1.57
C LEU A 159 11.72 -0.85 -1.74
N ASN A 160 11.79 0.41 -2.17
CA ASN A 160 13.05 1.12 -2.37
C ASN A 160 13.86 1.30 -1.08
N ASN A 161 13.20 1.19 0.07
CA ASN A 161 13.83 1.26 1.38
C ASN A 161 14.13 -0.13 1.98
N PHE A 162 13.92 -1.22 1.24
CA PHE A 162 14.15 -2.57 1.73
C PHE A 162 15.63 -2.92 1.83
N ASN A 163 15.98 -3.58 2.92
CA ASN A 163 17.23 -4.32 3.04
C ASN A 163 17.01 -5.80 2.68
N ASP A 164 18.07 -6.61 2.76
CA ASP A 164 18.01 -8.02 2.34
C ASP A 164 17.08 -8.86 3.23
N SER A 165 16.96 -8.54 4.52
CA SER A 165 15.99 -9.19 5.40
C SER A 165 14.55 -8.81 5.05
N ASP A 166 14.29 -7.55 4.68
CA ASP A 166 12.95 -7.10 4.30
C ASP A 166 12.46 -7.84 3.04
N TRP A 167 13.33 -7.99 2.03
CA TRP A 167 13.02 -8.77 0.82
C TRP A 167 12.79 -10.25 1.11
N LYS A 168 13.58 -10.83 2.03
CA LYS A 168 13.40 -12.21 2.46
C LYS A 168 12.06 -12.39 3.16
N ASP A 169 11.72 -11.52 4.11
CA ASP A 169 10.47 -11.57 4.86
C ASP A 169 9.26 -11.37 3.93
N LEU A 170 9.34 -10.46 2.96
CA LEU A 170 8.29 -10.27 1.95
C LEU A 170 8.06 -11.54 1.15
N LYS A 171 9.14 -12.16 0.65
CA LYS A 171 9.05 -13.41 -0.13
C LYS A 171 8.40 -14.55 0.67
N GLU A 172 8.82 -14.74 1.91
CA GLU A 172 8.28 -15.79 2.76
C GLU A 172 6.79 -15.56 3.07
N ASP A 173 6.41 -14.29 3.23
CA ASP A 173 5.05 -13.95 3.60
C ASP A 173 4.07 -13.91 2.42
N LEU A 174 4.57 -13.57 1.23
CA LEU A 174 3.81 -13.49 -0.03
C LEU A 174 3.05 -14.79 -0.33
N LEU A 175 3.60 -15.94 0.06
CA LEU A 175 2.97 -17.26 -0.08
C LEU A 175 1.63 -17.38 0.64
N ASN A 176 1.42 -16.56 1.67
CA ASN A 176 0.16 -16.55 2.40
C ASN A 176 -0.87 -15.63 1.74
N TRP A 177 -0.46 -14.70 0.88
CA TRP A 177 -1.34 -13.66 0.35
C TRP A 177 -2.31 -14.21 -0.71
N SER A 178 -3.37 -13.46 -1.04
CA SER A 178 -4.24 -13.80 -2.18
C SER A 178 -3.54 -13.52 -3.50
N ASN A 179 -3.95 -14.20 -4.56
CA ASN A 179 -3.38 -14.03 -5.90
C ASN A 179 -3.43 -12.56 -6.35
N ASP A 180 -4.53 -11.84 -6.12
CA ASP A 180 -4.63 -10.41 -6.46
C ASP A 180 -3.55 -9.56 -5.78
N HIS A 181 -3.25 -9.83 -4.51
CA HIS A 181 -2.17 -9.15 -3.79
C HIS A 181 -0.79 -9.57 -4.30
N GLN A 182 -0.61 -10.84 -4.66
CA GLN A 182 0.64 -11.32 -5.26
C GLN A 182 0.91 -10.65 -6.60
N THR A 183 -0.11 -10.59 -7.47
CA THR A 183 -0.07 -9.89 -8.76
C THR A 183 0.24 -8.41 -8.58
N ALA A 184 -0.40 -7.74 -7.61
CA ALA A 184 -0.12 -6.33 -7.33
C ALA A 184 1.35 -6.08 -6.94
N ILE A 185 1.95 -6.94 -6.11
CA ILE A 185 3.39 -6.84 -5.78
C ILE A 185 4.26 -7.11 -6.99
N VAL A 186 3.97 -8.17 -7.76
CA VAL A 186 4.73 -8.52 -8.95
C VAL A 186 4.74 -7.39 -9.97
N ASN A 187 3.64 -6.64 -10.09
CA ASN A 187 3.52 -5.49 -10.97
C ASN A 187 4.15 -4.22 -10.38
N ALA A 188 4.16 -4.06 -9.06
CA ALA A 188 4.78 -2.90 -8.40
C ALA A 188 6.31 -2.96 -8.34
N VAL A 189 6.91 -4.16 -8.24
CA VAL A 189 8.38 -4.35 -8.25
C VAL A 189 9.07 -3.74 -9.48
N PRO A 190 8.59 -3.98 -10.72
CA PRO A 190 9.14 -3.38 -11.93
C PRO A 190 8.59 -1.97 -12.21
N PHE A 191 7.53 -1.55 -11.53
CA PHE A 191 6.93 -0.22 -11.73
C PHE A 191 7.94 0.87 -11.38
N GLY A 192 7.98 1.96 -12.14
CA GLY A 192 8.95 3.04 -11.94
C GLY A 192 10.39 2.69 -12.31
N PHE A 193 10.69 1.46 -12.76
CA PHE A 193 11.96 1.08 -13.36
C PHE A 193 11.95 1.10 -14.90
N ASP A 194 10.84 1.57 -15.50
CA ASP A 194 10.79 1.92 -16.91
C ASP A 194 11.99 2.82 -17.24
N ARG A 195 12.68 2.53 -18.35
CA ARG A 195 14.04 3.00 -18.73
C ARG A 195 14.38 4.49 -18.48
N ILE A 196 13.38 5.33 -18.22
CA ILE A 196 13.47 6.74 -17.86
C ILE A 196 14.10 6.95 -16.46
N PHE A 197 13.86 6.05 -15.50
CA PHE A 197 14.38 6.17 -14.12
C PHE A 197 15.49 5.18 -13.76
N ALA A 198 15.78 4.20 -14.62
CA ALA A 198 16.79 3.17 -14.34
C ALA A 198 18.20 3.73 -14.08
N SER A 199 18.52 4.93 -14.56
CA SER A 199 19.83 5.58 -14.36
C SER A 199 20.05 6.15 -12.95
N THR A 200 19.00 6.33 -12.15
CA THR A 200 19.09 6.80 -10.75
C THR A 200 19.00 5.67 -9.72
N LEU A 201 18.70 4.45 -10.17
CA LEU A 201 18.50 3.30 -9.31
C LEU A 201 19.82 2.61 -9.00
N GLN A 202 20.03 2.28 -7.73
CA GLN A 202 21.25 1.61 -7.28
C GLN A 202 21.25 0.16 -7.81
N GLU A 203 22.41 -0.34 -8.27
CA GLU A 203 22.57 -1.73 -8.73
C GLU A 203 22.04 -2.74 -7.71
N ARG A 204 22.20 -2.45 -6.42
CA ARG A 204 21.66 -3.26 -5.33
C ARG A 204 20.15 -3.46 -5.44
N MET A 205 19.40 -2.39 -5.70
CA MET A 205 17.93 -2.43 -5.77
C MET A 205 17.48 -3.28 -6.96
N ILE A 206 18.15 -3.10 -8.11
CA ILE A 206 17.91 -3.88 -9.32
C ILE A 206 18.22 -5.37 -9.06
N SER A 207 19.31 -5.66 -8.38
CA SER A 207 19.68 -7.03 -7.99
C SER A 207 18.67 -7.66 -7.05
N GLN A 208 18.20 -6.93 -6.04
CA GLN A 208 17.19 -7.43 -5.11
C GLN A 208 15.85 -7.68 -5.82
N ALA A 209 15.37 -6.74 -6.65
CA ALA A 209 14.15 -6.89 -7.42
C ALA A 209 14.23 -8.08 -8.39
N GLY A 210 15.31 -8.20 -9.16
CA GLY A 210 15.52 -9.31 -10.09
C GLY A 210 15.58 -10.67 -9.39
N ASN A 211 16.27 -10.76 -8.25
CA ASN A 211 16.31 -11.98 -7.44
C ASN A 211 14.95 -12.31 -6.82
N PHE A 212 14.22 -11.30 -6.37
CA PHE A 212 12.88 -11.47 -5.82
C PHE A 212 11.93 -12.03 -6.89
N LEU A 213 11.86 -11.41 -8.08
CA LEU A 213 11.02 -11.90 -9.18
C LEU A 213 11.38 -13.33 -9.59
N LEU A 214 12.67 -13.66 -9.67
CA LEU A 214 13.12 -15.02 -9.95
C LEU A 214 12.64 -16.02 -8.89
N ASP A 215 12.76 -15.64 -7.61
CA ASP A 215 12.31 -16.48 -6.50
C ASP A 215 10.78 -16.66 -6.53
N VAL A 216 10.02 -15.58 -6.72
CA VAL A 216 8.55 -15.62 -6.81
C VAL A 216 8.10 -16.51 -7.96
N PHE A 217 8.74 -16.42 -9.13
CA PHE A 217 8.42 -17.26 -10.29
C PHE A 217 8.51 -18.76 -9.97
N VAL A 218 9.57 -19.14 -9.24
CA VAL A 218 9.83 -20.53 -8.86
C VAL A 218 8.90 -20.98 -7.75
N LEU A 219 8.60 -20.10 -6.80
CA LEU A 219 7.80 -20.41 -5.61
C LEU A 219 6.30 -20.48 -5.89
N LEU A 220 5.77 -19.59 -6.73
CA LEU A 220 4.34 -19.55 -7.03
C LEU A 220 4.05 -20.41 -8.26
N ASP A 221 3.09 -21.32 -8.11
CA ASP A 221 2.55 -22.12 -9.22
C ASP A 221 1.26 -21.51 -9.78
N ASP A 222 1.36 -20.23 -10.11
CA ASP A 222 0.28 -19.46 -10.74
C ASP A 222 0.74 -19.02 -12.13
N THR A 223 -0.05 -19.38 -13.15
CA THR A 223 0.30 -19.11 -14.56
C THR A 223 0.30 -17.63 -14.85
N ASP A 224 -0.66 -16.87 -14.34
CA ASP A 224 -0.82 -15.45 -14.65
C ASP A 224 0.34 -14.66 -14.03
N ILE A 225 0.71 -14.97 -12.79
CA ILE A 225 1.89 -14.39 -12.15
C ILE A 225 3.17 -14.71 -12.93
N ARG A 226 3.33 -15.94 -13.41
CA ARG A 226 4.51 -16.31 -14.22
C ARG A 226 4.52 -15.59 -15.57
N LEU A 227 3.36 -15.33 -16.17
CA LEU A 227 3.25 -14.52 -17.39
C LEU A 227 3.69 -13.08 -17.13
N ASP A 228 3.21 -12.46 -16.04
CA ASP A 228 3.59 -11.09 -15.66
C ASP A 228 5.10 -10.99 -15.41
N ILE A 229 5.67 -11.90 -14.61
CA ILE A 229 7.13 -11.94 -14.37
C ILE A 229 7.90 -12.17 -15.68
N SER A 230 7.37 -12.98 -16.60
CA SER A 230 8.01 -13.23 -17.89
C SER A 230 8.12 -11.95 -18.72
N TYR A 231 7.06 -11.13 -18.71
CA TYR A 231 7.08 -9.80 -19.35
C TYR A 231 8.16 -8.89 -18.73
N HIS A 232 8.40 -9.03 -17.43
CA HIS A 232 9.43 -8.29 -16.68
C HIS A 232 10.80 -8.99 -16.58
N SER A 233 11.04 -10.03 -17.39
CA SER A 233 12.29 -10.83 -17.42
C SER A 233 13.60 -10.05 -17.56
N PHE A 234 13.56 -8.83 -18.11
CA PHE A 234 14.75 -7.99 -18.19
C PHE A 234 15.29 -7.60 -16.81
N PHE A 235 14.44 -7.50 -15.77
CA PHE A 235 14.90 -7.28 -14.39
C PHE A 235 15.66 -8.48 -13.85
N ILE A 236 15.22 -9.69 -14.17
CA ILE A 236 15.92 -10.92 -13.80
C ILE A 236 17.32 -10.93 -14.45
N ASN A 237 17.42 -10.53 -15.72
CA ASN A 237 18.69 -10.38 -16.43
C ASN A 237 19.60 -9.30 -15.82
N MET A 238 19.04 -8.14 -15.47
CA MET A 238 19.79 -7.04 -14.84
C MET A 238 20.19 -7.35 -13.40
N GLY A 239 19.48 -8.27 -12.73
CA GLY A 239 19.74 -8.59 -11.33
C GLY A 239 21.04 -9.36 -11.07
N ASN A 240 21.72 -9.83 -12.12
CA ASN A 240 23.02 -10.53 -12.07
C ASN A 240 23.05 -11.70 -11.07
N THR A 241 21.95 -12.46 -11.01
CA THR A 241 21.82 -13.62 -10.14
C THR A 241 22.73 -14.77 -10.55
N GLN A 242 23.23 -15.54 -9.57
CA GLN A 242 24.06 -16.74 -9.80
C GLN A 242 23.24 -18.05 -9.75
N GLN A 243 21.91 -17.95 -9.67
CA GLN A 243 21.01 -19.08 -9.48
C GLN A 243 20.68 -19.80 -10.81
N VAL A 244 21.69 -20.38 -11.45
CA VAL A 244 21.60 -20.98 -12.80
C VAL A 244 20.44 -21.98 -12.93
N GLU A 245 20.22 -22.84 -11.94
CA GLU A 245 19.16 -23.85 -12.01
C GLU A 245 17.74 -23.25 -11.97
N LYS A 246 17.53 -22.15 -11.23
CA LYS A 246 16.26 -21.41 -11.27
C LYS A 246 16.04 -20.76 -12.62
N LEU A 247 17.10 -20.18 -13.20
CA LEU A 247 17.01 -19.56 -14.53
C LEU A 247 16.69 -20.60 -15.63
N LYS A 248 17.30 -21.79 -15.57
CA LYS A 248 16.95 -22.90 -16.47
C LYS A 248 15.49 -23.32 -16.33
N PHE A 249 15.00 -23.44 -15.10
CA PHE A 249 13.59 -23.73 -14.84
C PHE A 249 12.66 -22.68 -15.48
N VAL A 250 12.96 -21.39 -15.30
CA VAL A 250 12.19 -20.29 -15.93
C VAL A 250 12.19 -20.42 -17.44
N LYS A 251 13.38 -20.64 -18.05
CA LYS A 251 13.52 -20.81 -19.51
C LYS A 251 12.67 -21.97 -20.03
N ASP A 252 12.77 -23.14 -19.40
CA ASP A 252 12.03 -24.33 -19.82
C ASP A 252 10.51 -24.12 -19.70
N TRP A 253 10.07 -23.47 -18.61
CA TRP A 253 8.67 -23.09 -18.45
C TRP A 253 8.20 -22.14 -19.55
N MET A 254 8.96 -21.08 -19.83
CA MET A 254 8.63 -20.10 -20.86
C MET A 254 8.53 -20.74 -22.25
N LEU A 255 9.48 -21.60 -22.62
CA LEU A 255 9.44 -22.33 -23.90
C LEU A 255 8.20 -23.22 -24.00
N LYS A 256 7.86 -23.95 -22.93
CA LYS A 256 6.66 -24.79 -22.88
C LYS A 256 5.36 -23.98 -23.03
N ASN A 257 5.38 -22.70 -22.62
CA ASN A 257 4.23 -21.80 -22.67
C ASN A 257 4.27 -20.80 -23.85
N GLY A 258 5.03 -21.11 -24.91
CA GLY A 258 4.95 -20.37 -26.18
C GLY A 258 5.76 -19.07 -26.25
N PHE A 259 6.70 -18.84 -25.33
CA PHE A 259 7.61 -17.68 -25.40
C PHE A 259 8.75 -17.84 -26.41
N ASP A 260 8.56 -18.63 -27.47
CA ASP A 260 9.62 -18.86 -28.45
C ASP A 260 10.07 -17.58 -29.16
N TYR A 261 11.27 -17.66 -29.75
CA TYR A 261 11.89 -16.52 -30.41
C TYR A 261 11.05 -15.94 -31.56
N GLN A 262 10.25 -16.77 -32.25
CA GLN A 262 9.45 -16.30 -33.38
C GLN A 262 8.26 -15.46 -32.89
N SER A 263 7.64 -15.87 -31.78
CA SER A 263 6.51 -15.17 -31.16
C SER A 263 6.90 -13.76 -30.66
N TRP A 264 8.17 -13.55 -30.29
CA TRP A 264 8.64 -12.29 -29.71
C TRP A 264 9.66 -11.52 -30.55
N LYS A 265 9.94 -11.97 -31.79
CA LYS A 265 10.96 -11.37 -32.66
C LYS A 265 10.75 -9.88 -32.98
N GLN A 266 9.50 -9.42 -32.95
CA GLN A 266 9.11 -8.04 -33.25
C GLN A 266 8.86 -7.20 -31.99
N SER A 267 8.89 -7.82 -30.80
CA SER A 267 8.70 -7.12 -29.53
C SER A 267 9.98 -6.43 -29.09
N THR A 268 9.85 -5.28 -28.44
CA THR A 268 10.97 -4.59 -27.77
C THR A 268 11.45 -5.34 -26.52
N ILE A 269 10.65 -6.29 -26.04
CA ILE A 269 10.95 -7.19 -24.93
C ILE A 269 11.00 -8.62 -25.49
N ASN A 270 12.13 -9.30 -25.31
CA ASN A 270 12.29 -10.71 -25.66
C ASN A 270 12.58 -11.53 -24.39
N PRO A 271 11.54 -12.13 -23.77
CA PRO A 271 11.70 -12.76 -22.47
C PRO A 271 12.71 -13.91 -22.44
N ILE A 272 12.69 -14.78 -23.44
CA ILE A 272 13.64 -15.89 -23.53
C ILE A 272 15.06 -15.38 -23.66
N THR A 273 15.32 -14.39 -24.54
CA THR A 273 16.67 -13.84 -24.70
C THR A 273 17.17 -13.22 -23.39
N ASN A 274 16.33 -12.51 -22.63
CA ASN A 274 16.71 -11.97 -21.33
C ASN A 274 17.16 -13.08 -20.36
N ILE A 275 16.42 -14.19 -20.29
CA ILE A 275 16.77 -15.30 -19.40
C ILE A 275 18.02 -16.05 -19.88
N GLU A 276 18.20 -16.21 -21.19
CA GLU A 276 19.42 -16.80 -21.75
C GLU A 276 20.67 -15.97 -21.46
N GLU A 277 20.57 -14.64 -21.58
CA GLU A 277 21.62 -13.72 -21.18
C GLU A 277 21.92 -13.82 -19.68
N ALA A 278 20.88 -13.90 -18.83
CA ALA A 278 21.04 -14.11 -17.39
C ALA A 278 21.80 -15.40 -17.07
N ILE A 279 21.46 -16.51 -17.76
CA ILE A 279 22.15 -17.81 -17.62
C ILE A 279 23.62 -17.69 -18.03
N ASN A 280 23.89 -17.03 -19.15
CA ASN A 280 25.26 -16.86 -19.64
C ASN A 280 26.10 -16.02 -18.67
N LYS A 281 25.54 -14.93 -18.12
CA LYS A 281 26.20 -14.12 -17.08
C LYS A 281 26.52 -14.95 -15.84
N ALA A 282 25.56 -15.73 -15.36
CA ALA A 282 25.73 -16.59 -14.19
C ALA A 282 26.79 -17.68 -14.40
N ASN A 283 26.88 -18.26 -15.59
CA ASN A 283 27.90 -19.27 -15.91
C ASN A 283 29.31 -18.67 -16.05
N ASN A 284 29.42 -17.42 -16.50
CA ASN A 284 30.70 -16.75 -16.79
C ASN A 284 31.26 -15.94 -15.60
N SER A 285 30.60 -15.95 -14.44
CA SER A 285 31.03 -15.21 -13.24
C SER A 285 32.07 -15.96 -12.37
N PHE A 286 32.71 -17.01 -12.91
CA PHE A 286 33.71 -17.84 -12.26
C PHE A 286 35.11 -17.65 -12.85
#